data_AF-A0A0C2Z0G7-F1
#
_entry.id   AF-A0A0C2Z0G7-F1
#
_cell.length_a   1.000
_cell.length_b   1.000
_cell.length_c   1.000
_cell.angle_alpha   90.00
_cell.angle_beta   90.00
_cell.angle_gamma   90.00
#
_symmetry.space_group_name_H-M   'P 1'
#
loop_
_entity.id
_entity.type
_entity.pdbx_description
1 polymer ?
#
loop_
_entity_poly.entity_id
_entity_poly.type
_entity_poly.pdbx_seq_one_letter_code
_entity_poly.pdbx_strand_id
1 'polypeptide(L)' 'MRADYDAIIPAGVLFNLKEVEEMRIIKTDMAKKLIAQGELETVKIGNKIHLSRTELIHYLERNTLSPVAI' A
#
# COMPACT_ATOMS: atom_id res chain seq x y z
N MET A 1 12.01 -8.45 -14.46
CA MET A 1 12.54 -8.54 -13.08
C MET A 1 11.33 -8.54 -12.14
N ARG A 2 11.14 -9.58 -11.31
CA ARG A 2 9.98 -9.65 -10.41
C ARG A 2 10.35 -8.92 -9.11
N ALA A 3 9.53 -7.97 -8.67
CA ALA A 3 9.75 -7.31 -7.39
C ALA A 3 9.61 -8.33 -6.25
N ASP A 4 10.54 -8.30 -5.30
CA ASP A 4 10.49 -9.15 -4.11
C ASP A 4 9.72 -8.41 -2.99
N TYR A 5 8.41 -8.63 -2.93
CA TYR A 5 7.55 -8.01 -1.94
C TYR A 5 7.76 -8.55 -0.52
N ASP A 6 8.35 -9.73 -0.36
CA ASP A 6 8.63 -10.31 0.95
C ASP A 6 9.81 -9.59 1.63
N ALA A 7 10.72 -9.03 0.83
CA ALA A 7 11.80 -8.16 1.32
C ALA A 7 11.33 -6.73 1.70
N ILE A 8 10.21 -6.26 1.12
CA ILE A 8 9.75 -4.87 1.25
C ILE A 8 8.62 -4.74 2.27
N ILE A 9 7.70 -5.71 2.29
CA ILE A 9 6.51 -5.72 3.15
C ILE A 9 6.60 -6.91 4.09
N PRO A 10 6.70 -6.70 5.42
CA PRO A 10 6.76 -7.76 6.41
C PRO A 10 5.61 -8.78 6.27
N ALA A 11 5.83 -9.98 6.82
CA ALA A 11 4.77 -10.98 6.93
C ALA A 11 3.68 -10.50 7.91
N GLY A 12 2.63 -9.90 7.35
CA GLY A 12 1.48 -9.36 8.05
C GLY A 12 0.30 -9.22 7.08
N VAL A 13 -0.92 -9.28 7.60
CA VAL A 13 -2.13 -9.25 6.76
C VAL A 13 -2.63 -7.82 6.56
N LEU A 14 -2.56 -6.98 7.60
CA LEU A 14 -3.06 -5.61 7.62
C LEU A 14 -2.03 -4.67 8.24
N PHE A 15 -1.90 -3.48 7.66
CA PHE A 15 -0.98 -2.44 8.10
C PHE A 15 -1.74 -1.12 8.25
N ASN A 16 -1.58 -0.45 9.37
CA ASN A 16 -2.14 0.89 9.55
C ASN A 16 -1.31 1.94 8.80
N LEU A 17 -1.88 3.13 8.57
CA LEU A 17 -1.20 4.17 7.78
C LEU A 17 0.17 4.59 8.32
N LYS A 18 0.38 4.53 9.65
CA LYS A 18 1.67 4.86 10.27
C LYS A 18 2.73 3.80 9.93
N GLU A 19 2.36 2.52 10.00
CA GLU A 19 3.24 1.41 9.61
C GLU A 19 3.59 1.49 8.12
N VAL A 20 2.61 1.81 7.27
CA VAL A 20 2.83 1.98 5.82
C VAL A 20 3.80 3.11 5.50
N GLU A 21 3.73 4.21 6.27
CA GLU A 21 4.68 5.31 6.17
C GLU A 21 6.06 4.96 6.72
N GLU A 22 6.14 4.22 7.82
CA GLU A 22 7.40 3.72 8.40
C GLU A 22 8.12 2.76 7.43
N MET A 23 7.38 1.97 6.66
CA MET A 23 7.89 1.15 5.55
C MET A 23 8.30 1.97 4.31
N ARG A 24 8.08 3.29 4.32
CA ARG A 24 8.38 4.22 3.20
C ARG A 24 7.65 3.89 1.90
N ILE A 25 6.46 3.29 1.97
CA ILE A 25 5.65 2.93 0.79
C ILE A 25 4.76 4.11 0.39
N ILE A 26 3.95 4.62 1.33
CA ILE A 26 3.05 5.76 1.11
C ILE A 26 3.06 6.63 2.37
N LYS A 27 3.24 7.95 2.21
CA LYS A 27 3.06 8.89 3.33
C LYS A 27 1.60 8.95 3.75
N THR A 28 1.34 9.17 5.03
CA THR A 28 -0.04 9.20 5.56
C THR A 28 -0.94 10.24 4.88
N ASP A 29 -0.41 11.42 4.54
CA ASP A 29 -1.15 12.48 3.85
C ASP A 29 -1.56 12.08 2.43
N MET A 30 -0.65 11.44 1.69
CA MET A 30 -0.94 10.89 0.36
C MET A 30 -1.92 9.73 0.44
N ALA A 31 -1.73 8.79 1.36
CA ALA A 31 -2.65 7.66 1.54
C ALA A 31 -4.07 8.15 1.78
N LYS A 32 -4.26 9.16 2.64
CA LYS A 32 -5.58 9.79 2.88
C LYS A 32 -6.20 10.41 1.62
N LYS A 33 -5.39 11.04 0.77
CA LYS A 33 -5.87 11.61 -0.51
C LYS A 33 -6.34 10.50 -1.46
N LEU A 34 -5.55 9.43 -1.61
CA LEU A 34 -5.90 8.29 -2.47
C LEU A 34 -7.16 7.57 -1.97
N ILE A 35 -7.31 7.39 -0.66
CA ILE A 35 -8.52 6.83 -0.05
C ILE A 35 -9.74 7.70 -0.36
N ALA A 36 -9.62 9.03 -0.21
CA ALA A 36 -10.70 9.96 -0.51
C ALA A 36 -11.09 9.97 -2.00
N GLN A 37 -10.14 9.63 -2.89
CA GLN A 37 -10.35 9.50 -4.33
C GLN A 37 -10.86 8.11 -4.74
N GLY A 38 -10.93 7.14 -3.81
CA GLY A 38 -11.30 5.75 -4.11
C GLY A 38 -10.19 4.95 -4.81
N GLU A 39 -8.95 5.47 -4.82
CA GLU A 39 -7.79 4.86 -5.49
C GLU A 39 -7.05 3.84 -4.61
N LEU A 40 -7.44 3.72 -3.34
CA LEU A 40 -6.82 2.84 -2.35
C LEU A 40 -7.90 2.15 -1.52
N GLU A 41 -7.95 0.81 -1.58
CA GLU A 41 -8.90 0.03 -0.80
C GLU A 41 -8.47 -0.05 0.67
N THR A 42 -9.38 0.20 1.61
CA THR A 42 -9.04 0.19 3.04
C THR A 42 -10.10 -0.46 3.92
N VAL A 43 -9.65 -0.95 5.08
CA VAL A 43 -10.51 -1.47 6.13
C VAL A 43 -10.37 -0.60 7.37
N LYS A 44 -11.49 -0.16 7.93
CA LYS A 44 -11.51 0.56 9.21
C LYS A 44 -11.63 -0.45 10.36
N ILE A 45 -10.67 -0.41 11.29
CA ILE A 45 -10.68 -1.21 12.51
C ILE A 45 -10.60 -0.26 13.70
N GLY A 46 -11.69 -0.18 14.47
CA GLY A 46 -11.88 0.86 15.48
C GLY A 46 -11.76 2.26 14.86
N ASN A 47 -10.83 3.06 15.36
CA ASN A 47 -10.58 4.43 14.87
C ASN A 47 -9.43 4.53 13.85
N LYS A 48 -8.83 3.40 13.46
CA LYS A 48 -7.68 3.37 12.56
C LYS A 48 -8.05 2.79 11.19
N ILE A 49 -7.39 3.30 10.16
CA ILE A 49 -7.50 2.82 8.79
C ILE A 49 -6.33 1.87 8.53
N HIS A 50 -6.63 0.73 7.92
CA HIS A 50 -5.67 -0.30 7.56
C HIS A 50 -5.74 -0.63 6.07
N LEU A 51 -4.60 -1.05 5.55
CA LEU A 51 -4.37 -1.53 4.19
C LEU A 51 -3.99 -3.00 4.25
N SER A 52 -4.52 -3.79 3.35
CA SER A 52 -4.09 -5.19 3.21
C SER A 52 -2.72 -5.25 2.54
N ARG A 53 -1.98 -6.31 2.83
CA ARG A 53 -0.71 -6.58 2.10
C ARG A 53 -0.92 -6.63 0.59
N THR A 54 -2.00 -7.28 0.15
CA THR A 54 -2.36 -7.38 -1.27
C THR A 54 -2.58 -6.00 -1.89
N GLU A 55 -3.27 -5.11 -1.19
CA GLU A 55 -3.51 -3.75 -1.69
C GLU A 55 -2.22 -2.93 -1.78
N LEU A 56 -1.32 -3.07 -0.80
CA LEU A 56 0.01 -2.43 -0.88
C LEU A 56 0.82 -2.92 -2.07
N ILE A 57 0.76 -4.22 -2.38
CA ILE A 57 1.40 -4.81 -3.56
C ILE A 57 0.78 -4.24 -4.83
N HIS A 58 -0.56 -4.24 -4.95
CA HIS A 58 -1.26 -3.66 -6.10
C HIS A 58 -0.92 -2.18 -6.30
N TYR A 59 -0.86 -1.39 -5.22
CA TYR A 59 -0.45 0.01 -5.28
C TYR A 59 0.97 0.14 -5.85
N LEU A 60 1.92 -0.66 -5.36
CA LEU A 60 3.29 -0.65 -5.84
C LEU A 60 3.38 -1.06 -7.31
N GLU A 61 2.67 -2.11 -7.72
CA GLU A 61 2.60 -2.54 -9.13
C GLU A 61 2.10 -1.41 -10.04
N ARG A 62 0.99 -0.77 -9.68
CA ARG A 62 0.39 0.33 -10.46
C ARG A 62 1.30 1.56 -10.59
N ASN A 63 2.13 1.85 -9.59
CA ASN A 63 2.86 3.11 -9.49
C ASN A 63 4.39 2.99 -9.72
N THR A 64 4.95 1.79 -9.72
CA THR A 64 6.41 1.57 -9.86
C THR A 64 6.78 0.71 -11.06
N LEU A 65 5.92 -0.24 -11.44
CA LEU A 65 6.12 -0.98 -12.67
C LEU A 65 5.42 -0.22 -13.79
N SER A 66 6.19 0.54 -14.57
CA SER A 66 5.75 0.88 -15.92
C SER A 66 5.33 -0.43 -16.58
N PRO A 67 4.19 -0.51 -17.30
CA PRO A 67 3.95 -1.63 -18.17
C PRO A 67 5.15 -1.62 -19.11
N VAL A 68 6.04 -2.60 -18.96
CA VAL A 68 6.99 -2.91 -20.02
C VAL A 68 6.07 -3.32 -21.15
N ALA A 69 5.96 -2.44 -22.15
CA ALA A 69 5.27 -2.71 -23.40
C ALA A 69 5.73 -4.09 -23.88
N ILE A 70 4.76 -5.00 -23.99
CA ILE A 70 4.89 -6.26 -24.71
C ILE A 70 4.86 -5.92 -26.20
#